data_AF-K1E3L7-F1
#
_entry.id   AF-K1E3L7-F1
#
_cell.length_a   1.000
_cell.length_b   1.000
_cell.length_c   1.000
_cell.angle_alpha   90.00
_cell.angle_beta   90.00
_cell.angle_gamma   90.00
#
_symmetry.space_group_name_H-M   'P 1'
#
loop_
_entity.id
_entity.type
_entity.pdbx_description
1 polymer ?
#
loop_
_entity_poly.entity_id
_entity_poly.type
_entity_poly.pdbx_seq_one_letter_code
_entity_poly.pdbx_strand_id
1 'polypeptide(L)' 'MTPATTARADAGAAEQTARQRPRAEADRRITPKTVRRPDLDSPRVRRAATRAGVDLDSPASIMAADRAWSSQQADERR' A
#
# COMPACT_ATOMS: atom_id res chain seq x y z
N MET A 1 12.86 -15.98 19.80
CA MET A 1 12.23 -15.18 20.87
C MET A 1 12.79 -15.69 22.19
N THR A 2 13.26 -14.82 23.09
CA THR A 2 13.89 -15.26 24.35
C THR A 2 12.88 -15.25 25.50
N PRO A 3 13.09 -16.02 26.58
CA PRO A 3 12.21 -16.01 27.75
C PRO A 3 12.00 -14.62 28.35
N ALA A 4 13.06 -13.79 28.37
CA ALA A 4 12.99 -12.41 28.84
C ALA A 4 12.09 -11.53 27.95
N THR A 5 12.10 -11.75 26.63
CA THR A 5 11.18 -11.06 25.70
C THR A 5 9.74 -11.46 25.96
N THR A 6 9.46 -12.74 26.19
CA THR A 6 8.10 -13.23 26.49
C THR A 6 7.59 -12.65 27.80
N ALA A 7 8.38 -12.72 28.88
CA ALA A 7 8.00 -12.17 30.19
C ALA A 7 7.69 -10.67 30.14
N ARG A 8 8.47 -9.90 29.37
CA ARG A 8 8.23 -8.46 29.17
C ARG A 8 6.96 -8.20 28.35
N ALA A 9 6.69 -9.01 27.33
CA ALA A 9 5.48 -8.91 26.52
C ALA A 9 4.23 -9.21 27.37
N ASP A 10 4.28 -10.28 28.18
CA ASP A 10 3.18 -10.67 29.07
C ASP A 10 2.90 -9.58 30.11
N ALA A 11 3.95 -9.01 30.71
CA ALA A 11 3.81 -7.92 31.68
C ALA A 11 3.13 -6.67 31.09
N GLY A 12 3.29 -6.40 29.79
CA GLY A 12 2.67 -5.26 29.10
C GLY A 12 1.30 -5.52 28.49
N ALA A 13 0.81 -6.77 28.51
CA ALA A 13 -0.34 -7.19 27.71
C ALA A 13 -1.64 -6.45 28.09
N ALA A 14 -1.89 -6.23 29.38
CA ALA A 14 -3.08 -5.53 29.85
C ALA A 14 -3.10 -4.06 29.43
N GLU A 15 -1.96 -3.38 29.55
CA GLU A 15 -1.80 -1.98 29.14
C GLU A 15 -1.97 -1.82 27.62
N GLN A 16 -1.39 -2.73 26.83
CA GLN A 16 -1.60 -2.76 25.38
C GLN A 16 -3.06 -3.03 25.01
N THR A 17 -3.73 -3.94 25.70
CA THR A 17 -5.16 -4.20 25.49
C THR A 17 -5.99 -2.95 25.75
N ALA A 18 -5.73 -2.22 26.83
CA ALA A 18 -6.42 -0.97 27.14
C ALA A 18 -6.20 0.09 26.05
N ARG A 19 -4.96 0.23 25.56
CA ARG A 19 -4.64 1.15 24.46
C ARG A 19 -5.33 0.78 23.14
N GLN A 20 -5.47 -0.51 22.84
CA GLN A 20 -5.98 -0.98 21.55
C GLN A 20 -7.50 -1.12 21.50
N ARG A 21 -8.17 -1.31 22.64
CA ARG A 21 -9.64 -1.45 22.70
C ARG A 21 -10.42 -0.35 21.96
N PRO A 22 -10.17 0.96 22.15
CA PRO A 22 -10.91 1.99 21.41
C PRO A 22 -10.62 1.96 19.91
N ARG A 23 -9.41 1.57 19.48
CA ARG A 23 -9.08 1.41 18.05
C ARG A 23 -9.85 0.25 17.44
N ALA A 24 -9.89 -0.90 18.12
CA ALA A 24 -10.66 -2.07 17.68
C ALA A 24 -12.16 -1.77 17.56
N GLU A 25 -12.72 -0.96 18.47
CA GLU A 25 -14.10 -0.49 18.37
C GLU A 25 -14.34 0.46 17.19
N ALA A 26 -13.36 1.31 16.87
CA ALA A 26 -13.41 2.15 15.68
C ALA A 26 -13.32 1.31 14.40
N ASP A 27 -12.41 0.34 14.36
CA ASP A 27 -12.20 -0.55 13.21
C ASP A 27 -13.47 -1.35 12.87
N ARG A 28 -14.23 -1.79 13.88
CA ARG A 28 -15.52 -2.47 13.68
C ARG A 28 -16.56 -1.64 12.92
N ARG A 29 -16.42 -0.31 12.90
CA ARG A 29 -17.31 0.60 12.16
C ARG A 29 -16.81 0.87 10.73
N ILE A 30 -15.61 0.45 10.37
CA ILE A 30 -15.06 0.65 9.04
C ILE A 30 -15.77 -0.29 8.07
N THR A 31 -16.50 0.30 7.12
CA THR A 31 -17.08 -0.44 6.00
C THR A 31 -15.97 -0.74 4.98
N PRO A 32 -15.70 -2.01 4.65
CA PRO A 32 -14.74 -2.35 3.60
C PRO A 32 -15.17 -1.75 2.27
N LYS A 33 -14.22 -1.13 1.57
CA LYS A 33 -14.44 -0.64 0.20
C LYS A 33 -14.23 -1.77 -0.79
N THR A 34 -14.99 -1.75 -1.88
CA THR A 34 -14.73 -2.65 -3.00
C THR A 34 -13.48 -2.18 -3.74
N VAL A 35 -12.47 -3.04 -3.81
CA VAL A 35 -11.30 -2.82 -4.67
C VAL A 35 -11.57 -3.51 -6.01
N ARG A 36 -11.45 -2.74 -7.10
CA ARG A 36 -11.54 -3.25 -8.47
C ARG A 36 -10.19 -3.10 -9.15
N ARG A 37 -9.92 -3.98 -10.11
CA ARG A 37 -8.79 -3.76 -11.02
C ARG A 37 -9.00 -2.45 -11.78
N PRO A 38 -7.96 -1.62 -11.96
CA PRO A 38 -8.03 -0.48 -12.85
C PRO A 38 -8.45 -0.92 -14.26
N ASP A 39 -9.32 -0.15 -14.90
CA ASP A 39 -9.68 -0.33 -16.30
C ASP A 39 -8.60 0.32 -17.18
N LEU A 40 -7.63 -0.49 -17.58
CA LEU A 40 -6.53 -0.08 -18.45
C LEU A 40 -6.97 0.09 -19.91
N ASP A 41 -8.15 -0.42 -20.28
CA ASP A 41 -8.67 -0.36 -21.64
C ASP A 41 -9.47 0.92 -21.90
N SER A 42 -9.87 1.63 -20.87
CA SER A 42 -10.64 2.87 -21.01
C SER A 42 -9.92 3.89 -21.93
N PRO A 43 -10.67 4.62 -22.79
CA PRO A 43 -10.08 5.64 -23.65
C PRO A 43 -9.31 6.71 -22.87
N ARG A 44 -9.71 6.98 -21.63
CA ARG A 44 -9.02 7.91 -20.73
C ARG A 44 -7.63 7.38 -20.35
N VAL A 45 -7.52 6.12 -19.95
CA VAL A 45 -6.25 5.53 -19.55
C VAL A 45 -5.32 5.37 -20.75
N ARG A 46 -5.84 4.88 -21.89
CA ARG A 46 -5.04 4.78 -23.13
C ARG A 46 -4.44 6.13 -23.54
N ARG A 47 -5.23 7.21 -23.53
CA ARG A 47 -4.71 8.57 -23.82
C ARG A 47 -3.66 9.04 -22.81
N ALA A 48 -3.82 8.70 -21.54
CA ALA A 48 -2.83 9.05 -20.52
C ALA A 48 -1.52 8.28 -20.73
N ALA A 49 -1.60 6.99 -21.04
CA ALA A 49 -0.45 6.16 -21.35
C ALA A 49 0.31 6.69 -22.59
N THR A 50 -0.40 7.03 -23.67
CA THR A 50 0.21 7.66 -24.85
C THR A 50 0.94 8.95 -24.51
N ARG A 51 0.32 9.84 -23.71
CA ARG A 51 0.97 11.09 -23.28
C ARG A 51 2.23 10.84 -22.44
N ALA A 52 2.22 9.77 -21.65
CA ALA A 52 3.36 9.34 -20.84
C ALA A 52 4.40 8.53 -21.63
N GLY A 53 4.18 8.25 -22.92
CA GLY A 53 5.06 7.41 -23.73
C GLY A 53 5.06 5.93 -23.33
N VAL A 54 3.99 5.46 -22.66
CA VAL A 54 3.84 4.08 -22.19
C VAL A 54 2.96 3.29 -23.16
N ASP A 55 3.48 2.16 -23.62
CA ASP A 55 2.72 1.15 -24.36
C ASP A 55 2.15 0.11 -23.38
N LEU A 56 0.82 0.06 -23.28
CA LEU A 56 0.10 -0.80 -22.34
C LEU A 56 0.12 -2.28 -22.74
N ASP A 57 0.43 -2.59 -24.00
CA ASP A 57 0.50 -3.96 -24.50
C ASP A 57 1.93 -4.53 -24.40
N SER A 58 2.90 -3.72 -23.97
CA SER A 58 4.32 -4.08 -23.87
C SER A 58 4.80 -4.15 -22.42
N PRO A 59 5.05 -5.36 -21.87
CA PRO A 59 5.60 -5.52 -20.53
C PRO A 59 6.93 -4.77 -20.32
N ALA A 60 7.77 -4.71 -21.36
CA ALA A 60 9.05 -4.00 -21.29
C ALA A 60 8.86 -2.48 -21.18
N SER A 61 7.89 -1.90 -21.90
CA SER A 61 7.53 -0.48 -21.79
C SER A 61 7.02 -0.15 -20.39
N ILE A 62 6.11 -0.97 -19.86
CA ILE A 62 5.56 -0.81 -18.51
C ILE A 62 6.66 -0.84 -17.45
N MET A 63 7.58 -1.83 -17.52
CA MET A 63 8.70 -1.94 -16.58
C MET A 63 9.70 -0.79 -16.69
N ALA A 64 9.89 -0.21 -17.89
CA ALA A 64 10.73 0.97 -18.05
C ALA A 64 10.11 2.19 -17.36
N ALA A 65 8.81 2.42 -17.57
CA ALA A 65 8.07 3.51 -16.94
C ALA A 65 8.04 3.37 -15.40
N ASP A 66 7.81 2.16 -14.89
CA ASP A 66 7.81 1.87 -13.45
C ASP A 66 9.16 2.18 -12.79
N ARG A 67 10.27 1.80 -13.44
CA ARG A 67 11.63 2.12 -12.95
C ARG A 67 11.91 3.61 -12.95
N ALA A 68 11.53 4.33 -14.00
CA ALA A 68 11.72 5.78 -14.08
C ALA A 68 10.96 6.49 -12.94
N TRP A 69 9.70 6.10 -12.72
CA TRP A 69 8.87 6.66 -11.65
C TRP A 69 9.42 6.33 -10.26
N SER A 70 9.87 5.09 -10.05
CA SER A 70 10.45 4.64 -8.79
C SER A 70 11.72 5.42 -8.43
N SER A 71 12.58 5.68 -9.41
CA SER A 71 13.78 6.52 -9.20
C SER A 71 13.39 7.94 -8.80
N GLN A 72 12.42 8.56 -9.49
CA GLN A 72 11.94 9.89 -9.16
C GLN A 72 11.36 9.96 -7.73
N GLN A 73 10.57 8.96 -7.34
CA GLN A 73 10.01 8.87 -5.99
C GLN A 73 11.08 8.69 -4.90
N ALA A 74 12.17 8.00 -5.20
CA ALA A 74 13.29 7.86 -4.27
C ALA A 74 14.02 9.20 -4.07
N ASP A 75 14.14 10.00 -5.13
CA ASP A 75 14.74 11.34 -5.06
C ASP A 75 13.85 12.34 -4.31
N GLU A 76 12.52 12.29 -4.51
CA GLU A 76 11.55 13.13 -3.78
C GLU A 76 11.46 12.82 -2.27
N ARG A 77 11.93 11.65 -1.84
CA ARG A 77 11.89 11.20 -0.44
C ARG A 77 13.21 11.40 0.32
N ARG A 78 14.22 12.01 -0.30
CA ARG A 78 15.46 12.42 0.37
C ARG A 78 15.37 13.85 0.87
#